data_AF-A0A427UXF0-F1
#
_entry.id   AF-A0A427UXF0-F1
#
_cell.length_a   1.000
_cell.length_b   1.000
_cell.length_c   1.000
_cell.angle_alpha   90.00
_cell.angle_beta   90.00
_cell.angle_gamma   90.00
#
_symmetry.space_group_name_H-M   'P 1'
#
loop_
_entity.id
_entity.type
_entity.pdbx_description
1 polymer ?
#
loop_
_entity_poly.entity_id
_entity_poly.type
_entity_poly.pdbx_seq_one_letter_code
_entity_poly.pdbx_strand_id
1 'polypeptide(L)' 'MARQDPQVNVRIPEKTLERFKEETQKDRRTITAQLNMIIEEWLEKRENQKSAKA' A
#
# COMPACT_ATOMS: atom_id res chain seq x y z
N MET A 1 -8.33 -0.09 -11.72
CA MET A 1 -8.26 -1.54 -11.45
C MET A 1 -9.03 -2.23 -12.56
N ALA A 2 -8.35 -3.07 -13.32
CA ALA A 2 -8.95 -3.87 -14.38
C ALA A 2 -9.74 -5.03 -13.74
N ARG A 3 -10.75 -5.55 -14.43
CA ARG A 3 -11.55 -6.70 -13.95
C ARG A 3 -10.72 -7.97 -13.69
N GLN A 4 -9.48 -8.02 -14.16
CA GLN A 4 -8.58 -9.17 -14.05
C GLN A 4 -7.57 -9.04 -12.91
N ASP A 5 -7.54 -7.91 -12.19
CA ASP A 5 -6.58 -7.71 -11.10
C ASP A 5 -6.87 -8.70 -9.95
N PRO A 6 -5.88 -9.49 -9.49
CA PRO A 6 -6.07 -10.43 -8.38
C PRO A 6 -6.49 -9.70 -7.09
N GLN A 7 -7.45 -10.28 -6.37
CA GLN A 7 -7.90 -9.73 -5.08
C GLN A 7 -7.22 -10.46 -3.92
N VAL A 8 -6.76 -9.68 -2.94
CA VAL A 8 -6.13 -10.19 -1.72
C VAL A 8 -6.85 -9.62 -0.51
N ASN A 9 -7.18 -10.48 0.45
CA ASN A 9 -7.76 -10.10 1.72
C ASN A 9 -6.67 -9.92 2.78
N VAL A 10 -6.63 -8.75 3.43
CA VAL A 10 -5.65 -8.43 4.48
C VAL A 10 -6.39 -8.20 5.81
N ARG A 11 -5.86 -8.77 6.89
CA ARG A 11 -6.33 -8.49 8.25
C ARG A 11 -5.49 -7.38 8.86
N ILE A 12 -6.16 -6.30 9.27
CA ILE A 12 -5.53 -5.12 9.85
C ILE A 12 -6.24 -4.82 11.18
N PRO A 13 -5.52 -4.47 12.26
CA PRO A 13 -6.15 -4.05 13.51
C PRO A 13 -7.07 -2.84 13.29
N GLU A 14 -8.22 -2.82 13.97
CA GLU A 14 -9.26 -1.79 13.79
C GLU A 14 -8.71 -0.37 13.92
N LYS A 15 -8.01 -0.07 15.03
CA LYS A 15 -7.40 1.25 15.27
C LYS A 15 -6.43 1.69 14.15
N THR A 16 -5.73 0.73 13.54
CA THR A 16 -4.83 1.00 12.43
C THR A 16 -5.61 1.32 11.16
N LEU A 17 -6.69 0.57 10.90
CA LEU A 17 -7.56 0.82 9.75
C LEU A 17 -8.26 2.17 9.84
N GLU A 18 -8.68 2.59 11.04
CA GLU A 18 -9.30 3.91 11.26
C GLU A 18 -8.33 5.04 10.92
N ARG A 19 -7.12 5.04 11.50
CA ARG A 19 -6.08 6.03 11.15
C ARG A 19 -5.76 6.01 9.66
N PHE A 20 -5.67 4.83 9.07
CA PHE A 20 -5.37 4.71 7.63
C PHE A 20 -6.45 5.36 6.76
N LYS A 21 -7.73 5.18 7.12
CA LYS A 21 -8.85 5.82 6.44
C LYS A 21 -8.80 7.34 6.55
N GLU A 22 -8.54 7.87 7.73
CA GLU A 22 -8.46 9.32 7.97
C GLU A 22 -7.37 9.97 7.10
N GLU A 23 -6.17 9.40 7.10
CA GLU A 23 -5.06 9.92 6.29
C GLU A 23 -5.33 9.81 4.79
N THR A 24 -5.90 8.68 4.35
CA THR A 24 -6.24 8.47 2.93
C THR A 24 -7.30 9.47 2.43
N GLN A 25 -8.25 9.86 3.30
CA GLN A 25 -9.24 10.89 2.97
C GLN A 25 -8.62 12.29 2.83
N LYS A 26 -7.66 12.65 3.70
CA LYS A 26 -6.93 13.93 3.60
C LYS A 26 -6.21 14.05 2.26
N ASP A 27 -5.64 12.94 1.78
CA ASP A 27 -4.96 12.86 0.49
C ASP A 27 -5.92 12.72 -0.71
N ARG A 28 -7.25 12.70 -0.48
CA ARG A 28 -8.29 12.51 -1.51
C ARG A 28 -8.08 11.25 -2.35
N ARG A 29 -7.59 10.17 -1.71
CA ARG A 29 -7.33 8.88 -2.37
C ARG A 29 -8.29 7.82 -1.86
N THR A 30 -8.34 6.69 -2.58
CA THR A 30 -8.97 5.47 -2.08
C THR A 30 -7.99 4.68 -1.23
N ILE A 31 -8.51 3.95 -0.25
CA ILE A 31 -7.73 3.03 0.61
C ILE A 31 -6.88 2.08 -0.25
N THR A 32 -7.45 1.56 -1.34
CA THR A 32 -6.75 0.66 -2.25
C THR A 32 -5.60 1.36 -2.99
N ALA A 33 -5.81 2.58 -3.48
CA ALA A 33 -4.75 3.34 -4.14
C ALA A 33 -3.58 3.62 -3.18
N GLN A 34 -3.90 4.05 -1.95
CA GLN A 34 -2.89 4.31 -0.93
C GLN A 34 -2.14 3.02 -0.52
N LEU A 35 -2.85 1.90 -0.40
CA LEU A 35 -2.23 0.62 -0.08
C LEU A 35 -1.29 0.15 -1.19
N ASN A 36 -1.70 0.29 -2.44
CA ASN A 36 -0.86 -0.04 -3.59
C ASN A 36 0.41 0.81 -3.61
N MET A 37 0.32 2.12 -3.37
CA MET A 37 1.49 3.01 -3.29
C MET A 37 2.47 2.54 -2.20
N ILE A 38 1.97 2.21 -1.01
CA ILE A 38 2.82 1.72 0.10
C ILE A 38 3.54 0.41 -0.29
N ILE A 39 2.84 -0.49 -1.00
CA ILE A 39 3.42 -1.75 -1.47
C ILE A 39 4.53 -1.47 -2.50
N GLU A 40 4.27 -0.64 -3.52
CA GLU A 40 5.26 -0.27 -4.54
C GLU A 40 6.49 0.40 -3.91
N GLU A 41 6.29 1.42 -3.06
CA GLU A 41 7.39 2.11 -2.37
C GLU A 41 8.25 1.15 -1.53
N TRP A 42 7.63 0.15 -0.90
CA TRP A 42 8.35 -0.85 -0.13
C TRP A 42 9.16 -1.78 -1.03
N LEU A 43 8.60 -2.22 -2.16
CA LEU A 43 9.29 -3.06 -3.14
C LEU A 43 10.48 -2.34 -3.77
N GLU A 44 10.31 -1.08 -4.20
CA GLU A 44 11.39 -0.24 -4.75
C GLU A 44 12.55 -0.08 -3.76
N LYS A 45 12.25 0.19 -2.48
CA LYS A 45 13.27 0.26 -1.42
C LYS A 45 14.03 -1.05 -1.27
N ARG A 46 13.37 -2.20 -1.43
CA ARG A 46 14.00 -3.52 -1.31
C ARG A 46 14.87 -3.86 -2.51
N GLU A 47 14.48 -3.44 -3.71
CA GLU A 47 15.28 -3.59 -4.92
C GLU A 47 16.57 -2.75 -4.82
N ASN A 48 16.44 -1.47 -4.48
CA ASN A 48 17.59 -0.56 -4.34
C ASN A 48 18.60 -1.05 -3.28
N GLN A 49 18.13 -1.65 -2.17
CA GLN A 49 18.99 -2.24 -1.15
C GLN A 49 19.76 -3.48 -1.63
N LYS A 50 19.21 -4.24 -2.58
CA LYS A 50 19.90 -5.40 -3.17
C LYS A 50 20.94 -4.95 -4.18
N SER A 51 20.60 -3.98 -5.02
CA SER A 51 21.51 -3.44 -6.04
C SER A 51 22.71 -2.72 -5.44
N ALA A 52 22.57 -2.09 -4.27
CA ALA A 52 23.70 -1.46 -3.56
C ALA A 52 24.65 -2.46 -2.85
N LYS A 53 24.29 -3.74 -2.79
CA LYS A 53 25.09 -4.82 -2.18
C LYS A 53 25.72 -5.77 -3.22
N ALA A 54 25.46 -5.55 -4.50
CA ALA A 54 26.05 -6.27 -5.63
C ALA A 54 27.18 -5.43 -6.23
#